data_AF-A0A2E8FDZ3-F1
#
_entry.id   AF-A0A2E8FDZ3-F1
#
_cell.length_a   1.000
_cell.length_b   1.000
_cell.length_c   1.000
_cell.angle_alpha   90.00
_cell.angle_beta   90.00
_cell.angle_gamma   90.00
#
_symmetry.space_group_name_H-M   'P 1'
#
loop_
_entity.id
_entity.type
_entity.pdbx_description
1 polymer ?
#
loop_
_entity_poly.entity_id
_entity_poly.type
_entity_poly.pdbx_seq_one_letter_code
_entity_poly.pdbx_strand_id
1 'polypeptide(L)' 'MKLPALLAVAAAAIVMVGCQREVPRPSGPVPDALNFRLKSIDGEQVDMSRYHGRVVVVVNVANY' A
#
# COMPACT_ATOMS: atom_id res chain seq x y z
N MET A 1 19.62 4.14 32.97
CA MET A 1 19.49 4.91 31.71
C MET A 1 18.42 4.32 30.77
N LYS A 2 17.20 3.97 31.22
CA LYS A 2 16.34 3.05 30.43
C LYS A 2 14.83 3.37 30.36
N LEU A 3 14.38 4.54 30.82
CA LEU A 3 12.95 4.90 30.78
C LEU A 3 12.61 6.09 29.85
N PRO A 4 13.35 7.22 29.84
CA PRO A 4 12.99 8.36 28.99
C PRO A 4 13.32 8.12 27.50
N ALA A 5 14.36 7.34 27.20
CA ALA A 5 14.74 7.01 25.83
C ALA A 5 13.71 6.09 25.13
N LEU A 6 13.06 5.20 25.88
CA LEU A 6 12.03 4.31 25.33
C LEU A 6 10.76 5.09 24.94
N LEU A 7 10.41 6.10 25.75
CA LEU A 7 9.25 6.96 25.51
C LEU A 7 9.43 7.86 24.27
N ALA A 8 10.65 8.35 24.05
CA ALA A 8 10.98 9.17 22.87
C ALA A 8 10.89 8.36 21.56
N VAL A 9 11.34 7.09 21.57
CA VAL A 9 11.23 6.20 20.40
C VAL A 9 9.77 5.84 20.10
N ALA A 10 8.96 5.61 21.14
CA ALA A 10 7.52 5.36 20.97
C ALA A 10 6.79 6.57 20.38
N ALA A 11 7.11 7.79 20.82
CA ALA A 11 6.53 9.01 20.27
C ALA A 11 6.91 9.24 18.79
N ALA A 12 8.17 8.96 18.42
CA ALA A 12 8.62 9.08 17.04
C ALA A 12 7.94 8.08 16.10
N ALA A 13 7.64 6.86 16.56
CA ALA A 13 6.93 5.86 15.79
C ALA A 13 5.48 6.26 15.46
N ILE A 14 4.79 6.94 16.38
CA ILE A 14 3.39 7.37 16.19
C ILE A 14 3.29 8.49 15.13
N VAL A 15 4.29 9.39 15.08
CA VAL A 15 4.31 10.49 14.09
C VAL A 15 4.53 9.99 12.66
N MET A 16 5.31 8.93 12.45
CA MET A 16 5.53 8.38 11.09
C MET A 16 4.29 7.68 10.51
N VAL A 17 3.44 7.09 11.35
CA VAL A 17 2.22 6.39 10.90
C VAL A 17 1.15 7.38 10.41
N GLY A 18 1.10 8.60 10.97
CA GLY A 18 0.09 9.61 10.64
C GLY A 18 0.20 10.25 9.25
N CYS A 19 1.27 10.02 8.49
CA CYS A 19 1.46 10.59 7.15
C CYS A 19 0.94 9.72 6.00
N GLN A 20 0.35 8.56 6.28
CA GLN A 20 -0.26 7.74 5.23
C GLN A 20 -1.54 8.43 4.73
N ARG A 21 -1.40 9.21 3.65
CA ARG A 21 -2.54 9.75 2.89
C ARG A 21 -3.32 8.59 2.29
N GLU A 22 -4.43 8.23 2.92
CA GLU A 22 -5.43 7.39 2.29
C GLU A 22 -6.07 8.16 1.12
N VAL A 23 -5.82 7.71 -0.11
CA VAL A 23 -6.57 8.19 -1.26
C VAL A 23 -8.00 7.68 -1.09
N PRO A 24 -9.03 8.54 -1.17
CA PRO A 24 -10.42 8.11 -1.05
C PRO A 24 -10.71 6.97 -2.02
N ARG A 25 -11.04 5.79 -1.49
CA ARG A 25 -11.50 4.67 -2.31
C ARG A 25 -12.97 4.88 -2.65
N PRO A 26 -13.39 4.60 -3.89
CA PRO A 26 -14.80 4.64 -4.24
C PRO A 26 -15.60 3.67 -3.38
N SER A 27 -16.75 4.12 -2.88
CA SER A 27 -17.75 3.28 -2.24
C SER A 27 -18.56 2.57 -3.33
N GLY A 28 -18.20 1.33 -3.66
CA GLY A 28 -18.85 0.54 -4.69
C GLY A 28 -18.16 -0.81 -4.89
N PRO A 29 -18.77 -1.74 -5.66
CA PRO A 29 -18.14 -3.02 -5.97
C PRO A 29 -16.82 -2.80 -6.70
N VAL A 30 -15.82 -3.64 -6.40
CA VAL A 30 -14.54 -3.62 -7.11
C VAL A 30 -14.80 -4.08 -8.56
N PRO A 31 -14.36 -3.31 -9.57
CA PRO A 31 -14.49 -3.72 -10.96
C PRO A 31 -13.78 -5.06 -11.22
N ASP A 32 -14.34 -5.91 -12.09
CA ASP A 32 -13.75 -7.21 -12.42
C ASP A 32 -12.30 -7.11 -12.92
N ALA A 33 -11.99 -6.02 -13.65
CA ALA A 33 -10.64 -5.69 -14.10
C ALA A 33 -9.62 -5.41 -12.97
N LEU A 34 -10.05 -5.34 -11.71
CA LEU A 34 -9.19 -5.25 -10.52
C LEU A 34 -9.48 -6.35 -9.49
N ASN A 35 -10.42 -7.26 -9.76
CA ASN A 35 -10.83 -8.32 -8.84
C ASN A 35 -9.96 -9.57 -9.00
N PHE A 36 -8.65 -9.39 -8.88
CA PHE A 36 -7.68 -10.47 -8.92
C PHE A 36 -6.40 -10.09 -8.16
N ARG A 37 -5.54 -11.10 -7.97
CA ARG A 37 -4.24 -10.94 -7.33
C ARG A 37 -3.12 -11.25 -8.31
N LEU A 38 -2.03 -10.50 -8.21
CA LEU A 38 -0.79 -10.72 -8.95
C LEU A 38 0.34 -11.04 -7.98
N LYS A 39 1.39 -11.71 -8.47
CA LYS A 39 2.63 -11.89 -7.73
C LYS A 39 3.59 -10.76 -8.12
N SER A 40 4.19 -10.08 -7.13
CA SER A 40 5.23 -9.08 -7.35
C SER A 40 6.55 -9.72 -7.78
N ILE A 41 7.51 -8.90 -8.20
CA ILE A 41 8.86 -9.36 -8.55
C ILE A 41 9.59 -10.00 -7.36
N ASP A 42 9.30 -9.54 -6.14
CA ASP A 42 9.82 -10.09 -4.88
C ASP A 42 9.03 -11.31 -4.40
N GLY A 43 7.97 -11.67 -5.12
CA GLY A 43 7.17 -12.86 -4.88
C GLY A 43 5.97 -12.68 -3.95
N GLU A 44 5.68 -11.45 -3.54
CA GLU A 44 4.53 -11.14 -2.67
C GLU A 44 3.22 -11.11 -3.45
N GLN A 45 2.11 -11.45 -2.79
CA GLN A 45 0.78 -11.34 -3.39
C GLN A 45 0.28 -9.89 -3.30
N VAL A 46 0.00 -9.28 -4.45
CA VAL A 46 -0.56 -7.95 -4.60
C VAL A 46 -2.03 -8.05 -4.97
N ASP A 47 -2.89 -7.48 -4.12
CA ASP A 47 -4.32 -7.32 -4.40
C ASP A 47 -4.54 -6.08 -5.27
N MET A 48 -5.10 -6.27 -6.47
CA MET A 48 -5.30 -5.20 -7.44
C MET A 48 -6.44 -4.25 -7.05
N SER A 49 -7.35 -4.65 -6.16
CA SER A 49 -8.43 -3.80 -5.64
C SER A 49 -7.92 -2.53 -4.94
N ARG A 50 -6.65 -2.52 -4.50
CA ARG A 50 -5.98 -1.35 -3.94
C ARG A 50 -5.92 -0.15 -4.89
N TYR A 51 -6.05 -0.39 -6.20
CA TYR A 51 -6.06 0.64 -7.22
C TYR A 51 -7.47 1.09 -7.63
N HIS A 52 -8.52 0.62 -6.95
CA HIS A 52 -9.89 1.07 -7.22
C HIS A 52 -10.01 2.60 -7.07
N GLY A 53 -10.58 3.27 -8.07
CA GLY A 53 -10.67 4.73 -8.15
C GLY A 53 -9.43 5.41 -8.72
N ARG A 54 -8.43 4.64 -9.19
CA ARG A 54 -7.23 5.16 -9.85
C ARG A 54 -7.18 4.74 -11.30
N VAL A 55 -6.59 5.60 -12.13
CA VAL A 55 -6.19 5.23 -13.49
C VAL A 55 -4.92 4.38 -13.40
N VAL A 56 -4.94 3.18 -14.00
CA VAL A 56 -3.82 2.23 -14.00
C VAL A 56 -3.44 1.92 -15.44
N VAL A 57 -2.15 1.98 -15.74
CA VAL A 57 -1.58 1.55 -17.03
C VAL A 57 -0.82 0.25 -16.80
N VAL A 58 -1.14 -0.78 -17.59
CA VAL A 58 -0.45 -2.08 -17.53
C VAL A 58 0.48 -2.19 -18.73
N VAL A 59 1.76 -2.46 -18.46
CA VAL A 59 2.79 -2.61 -19.49
C VAL A 59 3.40 -4.00 -19.38
N ASN A 60 3.36 -4.76 -20.47
CA ASN A 60 4.10 -6.00 -20.59
C ASN A 60 5.56 -5.66 -20.92
N VAL A 61 6.50 -6.14 -20.10
CA VAL A 61 7.93 -5.87 -20.22
C VAL A 61 8.70 -7.18 -20.39
N ALA A 62 9.82 -7.12 -21.10
CA ALA A 62 10.78 -8.21 -21.22
C ALA A 62 12.21 -7.62 -21.18
N ASN A 63 13.14 -8.35 -20.57
CA ASN A 63 14.56 -8.00 -20.64
C ASN A 63 15.21 -8.78 -21.79
N TYR A 64 16.22 -8.17 -22.42
CA TYR A 64 17.11 -8.84 -23.37
C TYR A 64 18.14 -9.70 -22.63
#